data_AF-A0A9P5TAT5-F1
#
_entry.id   AF-A0A9P5TAT5-F1
#
_cell.length_a   1.000
_cell.length_b   1.000
_cell.length_c   1.000
_cell.angle_alpha   90.00
_cell.angle_beta   90.00
_cell.angle_gamma   90.00
#
_symmetry.space_group_name_H-M   'P 1'
#
loop_
_entity.id
_entity.type
_entity.pdbx_description
1 polymer ?
#
loop_
_entity_poly.entity_id
_entity_poly.type
_entity_poly.pdbx_seq_one_letter_code
_entity_poly.pdbx_strand_id
1 'polypeptide(L)'
;MVTLLIEDRRLATDELVEVHVPLKAAGEGYLWADAKDVCAALQSGPSRPAKVFTMRGKYRQTFLRVSADGEDTTRSANLKVEANKTLPIVVEGVRIP
;
A
#
# COMPACT_ATOMS: atom_id res chain seq x y z
N MET A 1 4.04 13.22 4.87
CA MET A 1 4.90 12.42 3.99
C MET A 1 5.13 11.08 4.66
N VAL A 2 4.93 10.00 3.92
CA VAL A 2 5.24 8.63 4.34
C VAL A 2 6.12 8.01 3.27
N THR A 3 7.13 7.26 3.67
CA THR A 3 7.96 6.50 2.72
C THR A 3 7.33 5.11 2.57
N LEU A 4 6.90 4.76 1.36
CA LEU A 4 6.44 3.40 1.06
C LEU A 4 7.67 2.55 0.75
N LEU A 5 7.80 1.44 1.48
CA LEU A 5 8.80 0.42 1.17
C LEU A 5 8.09 -0.65 0.35
N ILE A 6 8.41 -0.77 -0.94
CA ILE A 6 7.67 -1.61 -1.88
C ILE A 6 8.49 -2.87 -2.20
N GLU A 7 7.99 -4.02 -1.75
CA GLU A 7 8.47 -5.31 -2.23
C GLU A 7 7.65 -5.68 -3.48
N ASP A 8 8.21 -5.55 -4.69
CA ASP A 8 7.52 -5.94 -5.92
C ASP A 8 7.86 -7.38 -6.33
N ARG A 9 6.96 -8.29 -5.97
CA ARG A 9 7.08 -9.72 -6.27
C ARG A 9 6.81 -10.06 -7.73
N ARG A 10 6.31 -9.12 -8.54
CA ARG A 10 6.11 -9.34 -9.99
C ARG A 10 7.43 -9.29 -10.73
N LEU A 11 8.30 -8.39 -10.32
CA LEU A 11 9.59 -8.10 -10.96
C LEU A 11 10.78 -8.70 -10.22
N ALA A 12 10.54 -9.31 -9.04
CA ALA A 12 11.59 -9.81 -8.14
C ALA A 12 12.61 -8.72 -7.77
N THR A 13 12.15 -7.48 -7.67
CA THR A 13 12.93 -6.29 -7.32
C THR A 13 12.28 -5.56 -6.16
N ASP A 14 13.10 -5.11 -5.22
CA ASP A 14 12.67 -4.22 -4.15
C ASP A 14 12.77 -2.76 -4.65
N GLU A 15 11.69 -2.01 -4.51
CA GLU A 15 11.61 -0.61 -4.93
C GLU A 15 11.23 0.30 -3.74
N LEU A 16 11.68 1.55 -3.80
CA LEU A 16 11.35 2.57 -2.81
C LEU A 16 10.62 3.72 -3.49
N VAL A 17 9.48 4.11 -2.91
CA VAL A 17 8.70 5.25 -3.39
C VAL A 17 8.28 6.10 -2.21
N GLU A 18 8.60 7.39 -2.29
CA GLU A 18 8.13 8.38 -1.32
C GLU A 18 6.80 8.95 -1.80
N VAL A 19 5.78 8.90 -0.94
CA VAL A 19 4.47 9.48 -1.25
C VAL A 19 4.03 10.49 -0.20
N HIS A 20 3.32 11.50 -0.69
CA HIS A 20 2.73 12.52 0.15
C HIS A 20 1.29 12.15 0.48
N VAL A 21 1.08 11.42 1.57
CA VAL A 21 -0.26 11.16 2.14
C VAL A 21 -0.41 11.82 3.52
N PRO A 22 -1.62 12.28 3.87
CA PRO A 22 -1.93 12.73 5.21
C PRO A 22 -1.77 11.58 6.22
N LEU A 23 -1.04 11.83 7.30
CA LEU A 23 -0.94 10.90 8.43
C LEU A 23 -1.92 11.34 9.50
N LYS A 24 -2.63 10.38 10.07
CA LYS A 24 -3.55 10.59 11.18
C LYS A 24 -2.94 9.97 12.43
N ALA A 25 -3.00 10.71 13.53
CA ALA A 25 -2.60 10.18 14.83
C ALA A 25 -3.68 9.21 15.34
N ALA A 26 -3.24 8.08 15.88
CA ALA A 26 -4.02 7.27 16.79
C ALA A 26 -3.39 7.41 18.19
N GLY A 27 -4.12 7.02 19.24
CA GLY A 27 -3.59 7.03 20.62
C GLY A 27 -2.24 6.31 20.74
N GLU A 28 -1.51 6.55 21.83
CA GLU A 28 -0.22 5.91 22.14
C GLU A 28 0.90 6.15 21.09
N GLY A 29 0.87 7.29 20.40
CA GLY A 29 1.94 7.67 19.47
C GLY A 29 1.96 6.90 18.15
N TYR A 30 0.91 6.14 17.85
CA TYR A 30 0.77 5.46 16.57
C TYR A 30 0.34 6.42 15.46
N LEU A 31 0.90 6.22 14.27
CA LEU A 31 0.48 6.91 13.05
C LEU A 31 -0.23 5.91 12.14
N TRP A 32 -1.23 6.40 11.41
CA TRP A 32 -1.87 5.63 10.36
C TRP A 32 -2.14 6.48 9.13
N ALA A 33 -2.15 5.83 7.96
CA ALA A 33 -2.53 6.42 6.69
C ALA A 33 -3.85 5.78 6.21
N ASP A 34 -4.67 6.54 5.49
CA ASP A 34 -5.84 5.97 4.82
C ASP A 34 -5.40 5.23 3.56
N ALA A 35 -5.87 3.99 3.40
CA ALA A 35 -5.62 3.20 2.20
C ALA A 35 -6.02 3.92 0.91
N LYS A 36 -7.09 4.72 0.88
CA LYS A 36 -7.50 5.46 -0.32
C LYS A 36 -6.44 6.47 -0.74
N ASP A 37 -5.90 7.21 0.21
CA ASP A 37 -4.88 8.23 -0.05
C ASP A 37 -3.59 7.57 -0.56
N VAL A 38 -3.20 6.43 0.04
CA VAL A 38 -2.05 5.64 -0.40
C VAL A 38 -2.26 5.08 -1.80
N CYS A 39 -3.45 4.55 -2.11
CA CYS A 39 -3.76 4.03 -3.44
C CYS A 39 -3.74 5.12 -4.51
N ALA A 40 -4.35 6.28 -4.23
CA ALA A 40 -4.34 7.40 -5.16
C ALA A 40 -2.91 7.86 -5.49
N ALA A 41 -2.03 7.88 -4.50
CA ALA A 41 -0.61 8.21 -4.69
C ALA A 41 0.19 7.11 -5.40
N LEU A 42 -0.18 5.84 -5.25
CA LEU A 42 0.47 4.73 -5.97
C LEU A 42 0.04 4.64 -7.44
N GLN A 43 -1.21 4.98 -7.73
CA GLN A 43 -1.78 4.92 -9.08
C GLN A 43 -1.32 6.04 -10.01
N SER A 44 -0.74 7.11 -9.48
CA SER A 44 -0.01 8.08 -10.30
C SER A 44 1.38 7.57 -10.72
N GLY A 45 1.85 6.46 -10.16
CA GLY A 45 3.10 5.76 -10.49
C GLY A 45 2.92 4.50 -11.35
N PRO A 46 3.98 3.69 -11.56
CA PRO A 46 4.03 2.58 -12.53
C PRO A 46 3.17 1.33 -12.18
N SER A 47 2.30 1.39 -11.17
CA SER A 47 1.58 0.22 -10.67
C SER A 47 0.27 -0.05 -11.44
N ARG A 48 0.34 -0.77 -12.57
CA ARG A 48 -0.83 -1.38 -13.24
C ARG A 48 -0.46 -2.74 -13.86
N PRO A 49 -1.27 -3.82 -13.76
CA PRO A 49 -2.21 -4.22 -12.69
C PRO A 49 -1.50 -4.91 -11.50
N ALA A 50 -2.07 -4.79 -10.30
CA ALA A 50 -1.45 -5.23 -9.05
C ALA A 50 -2.45 -5.56 -7.94
N LYS A 51 -2.07 -6.48 -7.05
CA LYS A 51 -2.62 -6.64 -5.71
C LYS A 51 -1.63 -6.06 -4.70
N VAL A 52 -2.07 -5.14 -3.86
CA VAL A 52 -1.21 -4.49 -2.85
C VAL A 52 -1.74 -4.77 -1.45
N PHE A 53 -0.83 -5.19 -0.56
CA PHE A 53 -1.15 -5.43 0.84
C PHE A 53 -0.02 -4.99 1.77
N THR A 54 -0.35 -4.79 3.04
CA THR A 54 0.63 -4.64 4.13
C THR A 54 0.41 -5.75 5.17
N MET A 55 1.38 -5.99 6.03
CA MET A 55 1.28 -6.96 7.11
C MET A 55 0.79 -6.28 8.40
N ARG A 56 -0.24 -6.85 9.03
CA ARG A 56 -0.71 -6.47 10.37
C ARG A 56 -0.53 -7.65 11.31
N GLY A 57 0.61 -7.70 11.99
CA GLY A 57 1.06 -8.91 12.67
C GLY A 57 1.24 -10.04 11.64
N LYS A 58 0.59 -11.18 11.86
CA LYS A 58 0.63 -12.33 10.91
C LYS A 58 -0.35 -12.24 9.74
N TYR A 59 -1.22 -11.22 9.71
CA TYR A 59 -2.32 -11.14 8.75
C TYR A 59 -1.98 -10.21 7.59
N ARG A 60 -2.34 -10.59 6.36
CA ARG A 60 -2.26 -9.71 5.19
C ARG A 60 -3.48 -8.78 5.17
N GLN A 61 -3.26 -7.47 5.18
CA GLN A 61 -4.29 -6.46 4.98
C GLN A 61 -4.20 -5.98 3.53
N THR A 62 -4.99 -6.59 2.65
CA THR A 62 -5.10 -6.14 1.24
C THR A 62 -5.92 -4.86 1.19
N PHE A 63 -5.41 -3.85 0.50
CA PHE A 63 -6.06 -2.53 0.45
C PHE A 63 -6.17 -1.95 -0.98
N LEU A 64 -5.45 -2.54 -1.95
CA LEU A 64 -5.63 -2.29 -3.38
C LEU A 64 -5.69 -3.61 -4.14
N ARG A 65 -6.63 -3.71 -5.08
CA ARG A 65 -6.63 -4.72 -6.13
C ARG A 65 -7.12 -4.07 -7.42
N VAL A 66 -6.26 -4.07 -8.43
CA VAL A 66 -6.58 -3.66 -9.80
C VAL A 66 -6.87 -4.93 -10.59
N SER A 67 -8.09 -5.15 -11.06
CA SER A 67 -8.41 -6.32 -11.90
C SER A 67 -7.64 -6.25 -13.23
N ALA A 68 -7.60 -7.36 -13.98
CA ALA A 68 -7.01 -7.37 -15.31
C ALA A 68 -7.72 -6.39 -16.27
N ASP A 69 -9.01 -6.18 -16.04
CA ASP A 69 -9.86 -5.22 -16.78
C ASP A 69 -9.68 -3.77 -16.30
N GLY A 70 -8.77 -3.54 -15.34
CA GLY A 70 -8.48 -2.22 -14.79
C GLY A 70 -9.49 -1.72 -13.76
N GLU A 71 -10.36 -2.58 -13.24
CA GLU A 71 -11.28 -2.19 -12.15
C GLU A 71 -10.54 -2.15 -10.80
N ASP A 72 -10.58 -0.99 -10.16
CA ASP A 72 -9.96 -0.76 -8.86
C ASP A 72 -10.94 -1.02 -7.73
N THR A 73 -10.59 -1.97 -6.86
CA THR A 73 -11.34 -2.21 -5.62
C THR A 73 -10.55 -1.69 -4.42
N THR A 74 -10.52 -0.37 -4.27
CA THR A 74 -9.93 0.29 -3.10
C THR A 74 -11.00 0.57 -2.06
N ARG A 75 -10.78 0.11 -0.82
CA ARG A 75 -11.61 0.47 0.34
C ARG A 75 -10.78 1.28 1.33
N SER A 76 -11.42 2.21 2.04
CA SER A 76 -10.74 2.90 3.14
C SER A 76 -10.42 1.88 4.24
N ALA A 77 -9.20 1.96 4.74
CA ALA A 77 -8.70 1.13 5.82
C ALA A 77 -7.55 1.86 6.50
N ASN A 78 -7.40 1.65 7.80
CA ASN A 78 -6.30 2.23 8.57
C ASN A 78 -5.04 1.39 8.33
N LEU A 79 -4.06 1.95 7.66
CA LEU A 79 -2.75 1.35 7.45
C LEU A 79 -1.80 1.85 8.53
N LYS A 80 -1.30 0.94 9.36
CA LYS A 80 -0.38 1.29 10.45
C LYS A 80 0.95 1.75 9.85
N VAL A 81 1.38 2.94 10.23
CA VAL A 81 2.67 3.52 9.83
C VAL A 81 3.66 3.33 10.99
N GLU A 82 4.89 2.97 10.65
CA GLU A 82 5.97 2.78 11.61
C GLU A 82 6.46 4.13 12.18
N ALA A 83 7.15 4.09 13.33
CA ALA A 83 7.55 5.31 14.05
C ALA A 83 8.51 6.20 13.23
N ASN A 84 9.32 5.59 12.37
CA ASN A 84 10.20 6.24 11.37
C ASN A 84 9.45 6.73 10.11
N LYS A 85 8.10 6.72 10.11
CA LYS A 85 7.24 7.15 8.99
C LYS A 85 7.39 6.30 7.72
N THR A 86 7.73 5.02 7.88
CA THR A 86 7.69 4.04 6.79
C THR A 86 6.42 3.20 6.83
N LEU A 87 5.97 2.76 5.66
CA LEU A 87 4.89 1.80 5.50
C LEU A 87 5.36 0.71 4.52
N PRO A 88 5.68 -0.50 5.01
CA PRO A 88 6.01 -1.61 4.14
C PRO A 88 4.76 -2.13 3.43
N ILE A 89 4.84 -2.26 2.12
CA ILE A 89 3.80 -2.81 1.27
C ILE A 89 4.40 -3.83 0.32
N VAL A 90 3.60 -4.81 -0.05
CA VAL A 90 3.96 -5.85 -1.01
C VAL A 90 3.04 -5.74 -2.20
N VAL A 91 3.64 -5.78 -3.39
CA VAL A 91 2.93 -5.80 -4.66
C VAL A 91 3.05 -7.20 -5.25
N GLU A 92 1.91 -7.81 -5.55
CA GLU A 92 1.82 -9.12 -6.20
C GLU A 92 1.04 -9.00 -7.51
N GLY A 93 1.37 -9.86 -8.47
CA GLY A 93 0.62 -9.99 -9.72
C GLY A 93 -0.80 -10.49 -9.44
N VAL A 94 -1.76 -10.01 -10.21
CA VAL A 94 -3.14 -10.51 -10.11
C VAL A 94 -3.20 -11.83 -10.85
N ARG A 95 -3.45 -12.92 -10.12
CA ARG A 95 -3.81 -14.20 -10.75
C ARG A 95 -5.19 -14.03 -11.38
N ILE A 96 -5.21 -14.03 -12.71
CA ILE A 96 -6.43 -14.25 -13.49
C ILE A 96 -6.69 -15.77 -13.41
N PRO A 97 -7.87 -16.20 -12.93
CA PRO A 97 -8.21 -17.63 -12.92
C PRO A 97 -8.29 -18.22 -14.32
#